data_AF-A0A951KCL0-F1
#
_entry.id   AF-A0A951KCL0-F1
#
_cell.length_a   1.000
_cell.length_b   1.000
_cell.length_c   1.000
_cell.angle_alpha   90.00
_cell.angle_beta   90.00
_cell.angle_gamma   90.00
#
_symmetry.space_group_name_H-M   'P 1'
#
loop_
_entity.id
_entity.type
_entity.pdbx_description
1 polymer ?
#
loop_
_entity_poly.entity_id
_entity_poly.type
_entity_poly.pdbx_seq_one_letter_code
_entity_poly.pdbx_strand_id
1 'polypeptide(L)'
;MSRPDPGSVLRRALLGWGLGHLALGRVSTGLALLLAEVVCVGLVAWLTIGLADTSAYLVPFLAGVAFLVAWGWQAVDAYRRAARDEATVPARSPALAMAWLTVPLLAWGTGFWLVGGASSTPAAVLDRFVTAWNAETLTAGDWPAAAVEAAEDAATGLGTAPDPFRDVRVRVSSTDAGRATAVAEAIHYERRESRFLWVFPGSELVPVADREVLTLDLVARPAELPGGGDIGAVRWEVAGAR
;
A
#
# COMPACT_ATOMS: atom_id res chain seq x y z
N MET A 1 -37.06 -11.53 27.54
CA MET A 1 -35.79 -11.06 26.96
C MET A 1 -35.94 -9.56 26.68
N SER A 2 -35.08 -8.73 27.25
CA SER A 2 -35.09 -7.28 27.03
C SER A 2 -34.82 -6.97 25.55
N ARG A 3 -35.52 -6.00 24.97
CA ARG A 3 -35.27 -5.58 23.57
C ARG A 3 -33.85 -5.04 23.45
N PRO A 4 -33.12 -5.37 22.36
CA PRO A 4 -31.74 -4.95 22.19
C PRO A 4 -31.65 -3.44 21.92
N ASP A 5 -30.83 -2.74 22.70
CA ASP A 5 -30.53 -1.30 22.52
C ASP A 5 -29.89 -1.04 21.13
N PRO A 6 -30.42 -0.11 20.32
CA PRO A 6 -29.91 0.25 19.00
C PRO A 6 -28.43 0.63 19.02
N GLY A 7 -27.95 1.29 20.08
CA GLY A 7 -26.54 1.62 20.23
C GLY A 7 -25.67 0.37 20.34
N SER A 8 -26.10 -0.62 21.11
CA SER A 8 -25.44 -1.92 21.23
C SER A 8 -25.46 -2.74 19.93
N VAL A 9 -26.58 -2.70 19.19
CA VAL A 9 -26.73 -3.36 17.89
C VAL A 9 -25.79 -2.74 16.86
N LEU A 10 -25.73 -1.41 16.80
CA LEU A 10 -24.83 -0.69 15.90
C LEU A 10 -23.36 -1.02 16.20
N ARG A 11 -22.94 -0.98 17.47
CA ARG A 11 -21.56 -1.37 17.85
C ARG A 11 -21.22 -2.78 17.38
N ARG A 12 -22.12 -3.76 17.59
CA ARG A 12 -21.90 -5.14 17.12
C ARG A 12 -21.82 -5.22 15.60
N ALA A 13 -22.70 -4.53 14.88
CA ALA A 13 -22.69 -4.51 13.41
C ALA A 13 -21.42 -3.86 12.83
N LEU A 14 -20.82 -2.92 13.55
CA LEU A 14 -19.55 -2.29 13.17
C LEU A 14 -18.33 -3.17 13.45
N LEU A 15 -18.44 -4.17 14.33
CA LEU A 15 -17.36 -5.12 14.60
C LEU A 15 -17.28 -6.26 13.59
N GLY A 16 -18.39 -6.60 12.94
CA GLY A 16 -18.46 -7.68 11.96
C GLY A 16 -19.81 -7.71 11.27
N TRP A 17 -19.80 -8.17 10.03
CA TRP A 17 -21.00 -8.35 9.24
C TRP A 17 -21.93 -9.36 9.91
N GLY A 18 -23.23 -9.14 9.81
CA GLY A 18 -24.22 -10.04 10.41
C GLY A 18 -24.35 -10.01 11.94
N LEU A 19 -23.34 -9.55 12.70
CA LEU A 19 -23.39 -9.49 14.17
C LEU A 19 -24.54 -8.62 14.71
N GLY A 20 -24.84 -7.51 14.03
CA GLY A 20 -26.02 -6.69 14.34
C GLY A 20 -27.34 -7.44 14.14
N HIS A 21 -27.44 -8.26 13.09
CA HIS A 21 -28.63 -9.07 12.80
C HIS A 21 -28.79 -10.24 13.76
N LEU A 22 -27.68 -10.84 14.21
CA LEU A 22 -27.68 -11.82 15.29
C LEU A 22 -28.15 -11.20 16.61
N ALA A 23 -27.71 -9.97 16.92
CA ALA A 23 -28.17 -9.25 18.11
C ALA A 23 -29.68 -8.96 18.11
N LEU A 24 -30.28 -8.87 16.91
CA LEU A 24 -31.73 -8.75 16.71
C LEU A 24 -32.47 -10.10 16.70
N GLY A 25 -31.78 -11.22 16.96
CA GLY A 25 -32.37 -12.56 16.93
C GLY A 25 -32.59 -13.13 15.52
N ARG A 26 -32.12 -12.46 14.47
CA ARG A 26 -32.28 -12.90 13.06
C ARG A 26 -31.13 -13.81 12.67
N VAL A 27 -31.13 -15.02 13.24
CA VAL A 27 -30.01 -15.96 13.17
C VAL A 27 -29.63 -16.33 11.73
N SER A 28 -30.60 -16.66 10.88
CA SER A 28 -30.35 -17.05 9.48
C SER A 28 -29.69 -15.93 8.67
N THR A 29 -30.24 -14.71 8.75
CA THR A 29 -29.67 -13.53 8.07
C THR A 29 -28.30 -13.16 8.63
N GLY A 30 -28.13 -13.22 9.96
CA GLY A 30 -26.85 -12.91 10.60
C GLY A 30 -25.75 -13.90 10.21
N LEU A 31 -26.04 -15.20 10.18
CA LEU A 31 -25.10 -16.22 9.73
C LEU A 31 -24.76 -16.11 8.25
N ALA A 32 -25.75 -15.84 7.39
CA ALA A 32 -25.51 -15.63 5.96
C ALA A 32 -24.57 -14.44 5.70
N LEU A 33 -24.74 -13.35 6.45
CA LEU A 33 -23.88 -12.17 6.35
C LEU A 33 -22.47 -12.43 6.89
N LEU A 34 -22.32 -13.17 7.99
CA LEU A 34 -21.00 -13.60 8.49
C LEU A 34 -20.27 -14.47 7.46
N LEU A 35 -20.98 -15.41 6.84
CA LEU A 35 -20.39 -16.24 5.77
C LEU A 35 -19.97 -15.36 4.58
N ALA A 36 -20.83 -14.42 4.17
CA ALA A 36 -20.50 -13.47 3.12
C ALA A 36 -19.29 -12.61 3.47
N GLU A 37 -19.09 -12.26 4.75
CA GLU A 37 -17.92 -11.51 5.21
C GLU A 37 -16.64 -12.29 4.97
N VAL A 38 -16.61 -13.55 5.41
CA VAL A 38 -15.46 -14.43 5.21
C VAL A 38 -15.15 -14.60 3.72
N VAL A 39 -16.18 -14.78 2.88
CA VAL A 39 -16.03 -14.89 1.43
C VAL A 39 -15.49 -13.60 0.82
N CYS A 40 -16.03 -12.44 1.18
CA CYS A 40 -15.58 -11.14 0.66
C CYS A 40 -14.16 -10.81 1.12
N VAL A 41 -13.82 -11.04 2.39
CA VAL A 41 -12.45 -10.85 2.90
C VAL A 41 -11.49 -11.78 2.19
N GLY A 42 -11.86 -13.06 2.01
CA GLY A 42 -11.07 -14.02 1.25
C GLY A 42 -10.87 -13.60 -0.20
N LEU A 43 -11.91 -13.10 -0.86
CA LEU A 43 -11.84 -12.58 -2.23
C LEU A 43 -10.93 -11.35 -2.33
N VAL A 44 -11.08 -10.38 -1.42
CA VAL A 44 -10.25 -9.16 -1.39
C VAL A 44 -8.79 -9.53 -1.13
N ALA A 45 -8.52 -10.44 -0.19
CA ALA A 45 -7.18 -10.94 0.08
C ALA A 45 -6.59 -11.67 -1.14
N TRP A 46 -7.37 -12.54 -1.78
CA TRP A 46 -6.96 -13.25 -3.00
C TRP A 46 -6.66 -12.28 -4.15
N LEU A 47 -7.52 -11.28 -4.38
CA LEU A 47 -7.28 -10.22 -5.36
C LEU A 47 -6.04 -9.40 -5.01
N THR A 48 -5.84 -9.10 -3.73
CA THR A 48 -4.69 -8.31 -3.28
C THR A 48 -3.39 -9.06 -3.53
N ILE A 49 -3.31 -10.34 -3.15
CA ILE A 49 -2.12 -11.17 -3.36
C ILE A 49 -1.90 -11.42 -4.86
N GLY A 50 -2.95 -11.83 -5.58
CA GLY A 50 -2.84 -12.18 -7.00
C GLY A 50 -2.58 -10.98 -7.90
N LEU A 51 -2.95 -9.77 -7.47
CA LEU A 51 -2.78 -8.54 -8.25
C LEU A 51 -1.74 -7.58 -7.65
N ALA A 52 -1.05 -7.94 -6.55
CA ALA A 52 -0.06 -7.08 -5.88
C ALA A 52 1.08 -6.64 -6.83
N ASP A 53 1.58 -7.59 -7.62
CA ASP A 53 2.65 -7.35 -8.60
C ASP A 53 2.12 -6.96 -9.98
N THR A 54 0.80 -6.78 -10.09
CA THR A 54 0.15 -6.39 -11.33
C THR A 54 -0.30 -4.94 -11.27
N SER A 55 -0.45 -4.33 -12.44
CA SER A 55 -0.97 -2.98 -12.57
C SER A 55 -2.46 -2.86 -12.23
N ALA A 56 -3.15 -3.97 -11.98
CA ALA A 56 -4.54 -4.03 -11.54
C ALA A 56 -4.69 -3.87 -10.02
N TYR A 57 -3.71 -3.30 -9.31
CA TYR A 57 -3.79 -3.05 -7.86
C TYR A 57 -4.99 -2.16 -7.45
N LEU A 58 -5.56 -1.38 -8.38
CA LEU A 58 -6.81 -0.64 -8.14
C LEU A 58 -8.05 -1.56 -8.04
N VAL A 59 -8.02 -2.76 -8.63
CA VAL A 59 -9.12 -3.73 -8.52
C VAL A 59 -9.33 -4.20 -7.08
N PRO A 60 -8.32 -4.71 -6.33
CA PRO A 60 -8.50 -5.01 -4.92
C PRO A 60 -8.86 -3.77 -4.11
N PHE A 61 -8.35 -2.58 -4.47
CA PHE A 61 -8.78 -1.31 -3.85
C PHE A 61 -10.29 -1.11 -3.93
N LEU A 62 -10.84 -1.11 -5.15
CA LEU A 62 -12.25 -0.88 -5.42
C LEU A 62 -13.12 -2.00 -4.82
N ALA A 63 -12.65 -3.24 -4.85
CA ALA A 63 -13.33 -4.35 -4.19
C ALA A 63 -13.42 -4.14 -2.67
N GLY A 64 -12.34 -3.69 -2.02
CA GLY A 64 -12.38 -3.35 -0.59
C GLY A 64 -13.21 -2.11 -0.28
N VAL A 65 -13.24 -1.10 -1.15
CA VAL A 65 -14.17 0.04 -1.02
C VAL A 65 -15.61 -0.43 -1.11
N ALA A 66 -15.95 -1.25 -2.09
CA ALA A 66 -17.30 -1.82 -2.23
C ALA A 66 -17.68 -2.67 -1.02
N PHE A 67 -16.74 -3.46 -0.49
CA PHE A 67 -16.90 -4.20 0.76
C PHE A 67 -17.19 -3.28 1.95
N LEU A 68 -16.41 -2.22 2.15
CA LEU A 68 -16.63 -1.24 3.23
C LEU A 68 -17.97 -0.50 3.10
N VAL A 69 -18.39 -0.15 1.88
CA VAL A 69 -19.71 0.47 1.63
C VAL A 69 -20.83 -0.50 2.01
N ALA A 70 -20.72 -1.76 1.60
CA ALA A 70 -21.70 -2.78 1.94
C ALA A 70 -21.69 -3.11 3.45
N TRP A 71 -20.54 -3.00 4.12
CA TRP A 71 -20.41 -3.01 5.58
C TRP A 71 -21.16 -1.87 6.25
N GLY A 72 -20.86 -0.63 5.87
CA GLY A 72 -21.56 0.55 6.39
C GLY A 72 -23.08 0.45 6.20
N TRP A 73 -23.52 0.04 5.01
CA TRP A 73 -24.95 -0.16 4.71
C TRP A 73 -25.59 -1.18 5.66
N GLN A 74 -24.97 -2.34 5.85
CA GLN A 74 -25.48 -3.39 6.72
C GLN A 74 -25.59 -2.94 8.17
N ALA A 75 -24.62 -2.17 8.67
CA ALA A 75 -24.64 -1.64 10.02
C ALA A 75 -25.76 -0.60 10.22
N VAL A 76 -25.97 0.26 9.22
CA VAL A 76 -27.08 1.22 9.20
C VAL A 76 -28.44 0.51 9.14
N ASP A 77 -28.58 -0.55 8.34
CA ASP A 77 -29.82 -1.33 8.28
C ASP A 77 -30.14 -2.01 9.62
N ALA A 78 -29.15 -2.65 10.25
CA ALA A 78 -29.32 -3.26 11.58
C ALA A 78 -29.73 -2.22 12.64
N TYR A 79 -29.07 -1.05 12.64
CA TYR A 79 -29.43 0.05 13.53
C TYR A 79 -30.85 0.58 13.28
N ARG A 80 -31.22 0.84 12.03
CA ARG A 80 -32.57 1.32 11.66
C ARG A 80 -33.66 0.35 12.08
N ARG A 81 -33.40 -0.96 11.99
CA ARG A 81 -34.33 -1.98 12.48
C ARG A 81 -34.47 -1.95 13.99
N ALA A 82 -33.35 -1.91 14.72
CA ALA A 82 -33.36 -1.79 16.18
C ALA A 82 -34.10 -0.54 16.66
N ALA A 83 -33.84 0.60 16.01
CA ALA A 83 -34.43 1.89 16.35
C ALA A 83 -35.93 2.00 16.03
N ARG A 84 -36.47 1.15 15.14
CA ARG A 84 -37.92 1.07 14.90
C ARG A 84 -38.65 0.30 15.99
N ASP A 85 -37.98 -0.63 16.65
CA ASP A 85 -38.56 -1.49 17.68
C ASP A 85 -38.52 -0.86 19.09
N GLU A 86 -37.78 0.24 19.24
CA GLU A 86 -37.62 1.01 20.47
C GLU A 86 -38.26 2.40 20.35
N ALA A 87 -39.26 2.70 21.20
CA ALA A 87 -39.99 3.97 21.20
C ALA A 87 -39.29 5.07 22.02
N THR A 88 -38.09 4.81 22.54
CA THR A 88 -37.39 5.68 23.48
C THR A 88 -36.14 6.30 22.88
N VAL A 89 -35.84 7.54 23.31
CA VAL A 89 -34.66 8.31 22.89
C VAL A 89 -33.38 7.54 23.25
N PRO A 90 -32.42 7.37 22.32
CA PRO A 90 -31.18 6.66 22.58
C PRO A 90 -30.43 7.27 23.78
N ALA A 91 -29.97 6.43 24.71
CA ALA A 91 -29.23 6.89 25.89
C ALA A 91 -27.85 7.49 25.57
N ARG A 92 -27.32 7.27 24.36
CA ARG A 92 -26.03 7.80 23.88
C ARG A 92 -26.07 8.16 22.40
N SER A 93 -25.22 9.10 22.00
CA SER A 93 -25.10 9.55 20.61
C SER A 93 -24.65 8.42 19.67
N PRO A 94 -25.41 8.11 18.60
CA PRO A 94 -25.00 7.18 17.55
C PRO A 94 -23.70 7.60 16.84
N ALA A 95 -23.36 8.89 16.85
CA ALA A 95 -22.16 9.41 16.21
C ALA A 95 -20.87 8.85 16.84
N LEU A 96 -20.86 8.56 18.15
CA LEU A 96 -19.71 7.95 18.81
C LEU A 96 -19.48 6.51 18.33
N ALA A 97 -20.54 5.80 17.92
CA ALA A 97 -20.41 4.46 17.36
C ALA A 97 -19.74 4.51 15.98
N MET A 98 -19.97 5.56 15.18
CA MET A 98 -19.31 5.74 13.88
C MET A 98 -17.78 5.86 14.00
N ALA A 99 -17.23 6.25 15.16
CA ALA A 99 -15.78 6.23 15.38
C ALA A 99 -15.19 4.81 15.20
N TRP A 100 -15.98 3.75 15.42
CA TRP A 100 -15.53 2.38 15.18
C TRP A 100 -15.37 2.04 13.69
N LEU A 101 -16.00 2.78 12.76
CA LEU A 101 -15.74 2.63 11.32
C LEU A 101 -14.34 3.11 10.93
N THR A 102 -13.72 3.99 11.74
CA THR A 102 -12.37 4.47 11.44
C THR A 102 -11.35 3.35 11.52
N VAL A 103 -11.56 2.33 12.37
CA VAL A 103 -10.67 1.17 12.50
C VAL A 103 -10.56 0.38 11.19
N PRO A 104 -11.66 -0.16 10.60
CA PRO A 104 -11.57 -0.87 9.33
C PRO A 104 -11.18 0.03 8.16
N LEU A 105 -11.58 1.32 8.17
CA LEU A 105 -11.15 2.29 7.14
C LEU A 105 -9.63 2.53 7.17
N LEU A 106 -9.05 2.73 8.36
CA LEU A 106 -7.62 2.93 8.53
C LEU A 106 -6.84 1.64 8.26
N ALA A 107 -7.33 0.49 8.74
CA ALA A 107 -6.71 -0.79 8.45
C ALA A 107 -6.69 -1.09 6.95
N TRP A 108 -7.81 -0.85 6.26
CA TRP A 108 -7.91 -1.02 4.81
C TRP A 108 -7.06 0.00 4.06
N GLY A 109 -7.24 1.29 4.31
CA GLY A 109 -6.51 2.34 3.62
C GLY A 109 -5.00 2.22 3.82
N THR A 110 -4.54 2.02 5.05
CA THR A 110 -3.12 1.86 5.36
C THR A 110 -2.57 0.56 4.77
N GLY A 111 -3.27 -0.56 4.95
CA GLY A 111 -2.84 -1.86 4.41
C GLY A 111 -2.76 -1.84 2.88
N PHE A 112 -3.73 -1.23 2.23
CA PHE A 112 -3.72 -1.05 0.78
C PHE A 112 -2.54 -0.19 0.32
N TRP A 113 -2.29 0.96 0.95
CA TRP A 113 -1.18 1.83 0.55
C TRP A 113 0.19 1.20 0.83
N LEU A 114 0.33 0.44 1.92
CA LEU A 114 1.55 -0.29 2.23
C LEU A 114 1.86 -1.38 1.19
N VAL A 115 0.83 -2.02 0.62
CA VAL A 115 1.02 -3.14 -0.32
C VAL A 115 0.97 -2.68 -1.79
N GLY A 116 -0.05 -1.92 -2.19
CA GLY A 116 -0.25 -1.46 -3.57
C GLY A 116 0.49 -0.17 -3.93
N GLY A 117 0.73 0.72 -2.98
CA GLY A 117 1.57 1.91 -3.20
C GLY A 117 3.04 1.55 -3.39
N ALA A 118 3.48 0.50 -2.69
CA ALA A 118 4.82 -0.06 -2.78
C ALA A 118 5.07 -0.86 -4.08
N SER A 119 4.09 -1.04 -4.96
CA SER A 119 4.28 -1.75 -6.25
C SER A 119 4.10 -0.88 -7.49
N SER A 120 3.57 0.34 -7.35
CA SER A 120 3.09 1.20 -8.45
C SER A 120 3.82 2.55 -8.59
N THR A 121 4.96 2.74 -7.91
CA THR A 121 5.74 4.00 -7.97
C THR A 121 7.13 3.79 -8.59
N PRO A 122 7.79 4.85 -9.12
CA PRO A 122 9.18 4.75 -9.57
C PRO A 122 10.11 4.21 -8.48
N ALA A 123 9.90 4.61 -7.23
CA ALA A 123 10.67 4.15 -6.08
C ALA A 123 10.51 2.65 -5.82
N ALA A 124 9.31 2.12 -5.97
CA ALA A 124 9.03 0.68 -5.86
C ALA A 124 9.77 -0.16 -6.91
N VAL A 125 9.79 0.30 -8.16
CA VAL A 125 10.51 -0.38 -9.24
C VAL A 125 12.00 -0.41 -8.96
N LEU A 126 12.54 0.73 -8.52
CA LEU A 126 13.93 0.85 -8.13
C LEU A 126 14.27 -0.07 -6.95
N ASP A 127 13.41 -0.13 -5.92
CA ASP A 127 13.63 -1.00 -4.74
C ASP A 127 13.69 -2.48 -5.13
N ARG A 128 12.78 -2.93 -6.01
CA ARG A 128 12.83 -4.29 -6.58
C ARG A 128 14.10 -4.53 -7.39
N PHE A 129 14.51 -3.54 -8.18
CA PHE A 129 15.74 -3.64 -8.99
C PHE A 129 16.97 -3.78 -8.10
N VAL A 130 17.14 -2.90 -7.11
CA VAL A 130 18.27 -2.92 -6.17
C VAL A 130 18.25 -4.20 -5.33
N THR A 131 17.07 -4.67 -4.91
CA THR A 131 16.93 -5.93 -4.17
C THR A 131 17.39 -7.12 -5.03
N ALA A 132 16.96 -7.18 -6.30
CA ALA A 132 17.38 -8.24 -7.23
C ALA A 132 18.88 -8.14 -7.55
N TRP A 133 19.41 -6.92 -7.67
CA TRP A 133 20.83 -6.67 -7.90
C TRP A 133 21.68 -7.19 -6.74
N ASN A 134 21.31 -6.83 -5.50
CA ASN A 134 21.99 -7.27 -4.28
C ASN A 134 21.89 -8.77 -4.04
N ALA A 135 20.81 -9.40 -4.51
CA ALA A 135 20.60 -10.84 -4.42
C ALA A 135 21.27 -11.64 -5.55
N GLU A 136 21.93 -10.97 -6.50
CA GLU A 136 22.52 -11.58 -7.71
C GLU A 136 21.47 -12.34 -8.56
N THR A 137 20.23 -11.84 -8.59
CA THR A 137 19.11 -12.45 -9.33
C THR A 137 18.64 -11.62 -10.53
N LEU A 138 19.38 -10.57 -10.91
CA LEU A 138 19.10 -9.82 -12.14
C LEU A 138 19.32 -10.72 -13.36
N THR A 139 18.25 -10.96 -14.12
CA THR A 139 18.33 -11.67 -15.41
C THR A 139 17.72 -10.81 -16.52
N ALA A 140 18.27 -10.93 -17.74
CA ALA A 140 17.77 -10.20 -18.91
C ALA A 140 16.35 -10.63 -19.37
N GLY A 141 15.79 -11.67 -18.77
CA GLY A 141 14.39 -12.07 -18.98
C GLY A 141 13.40 -11.29 -18.11
N ASP A 142 13.82 -10.93 -16.89
CA ASP A 142 12.99 -10.23 -15.91
C ASP A 142 13.21 -8.70 -15.94
N TRP A 143 14.38 -8.27 -16.43
CA TRP A 143 14.79 -6.88 -16.52
C TRP A 143 15.33 -6.54 -17.92
N PRO A 144 15.26 -5.27 -18.35
CA PRO A 144 15.86 -4.87 -19.62
C PRO A 144 17.35 -5.21 -19.65
N ALA A 145 17.84 -5.81 -20.74
CA ALA A 145 19.24 -6.19 -20.90
C ALA A 145 20.21 -5.04 -20.59
N ALA A 146 19.93 -3.84 -21.10
CA ALA A 146 20.73 -2.64 -20.82
C ALA A 146 20.81 -2.30 -19.33
N ALA A 147 19.76 -2.57 -18.55
CA ALA A 147 19.76 -2.36 -17.10
C ALA A 147 20.58 -3.41 -16.35
N VAL A 148 20.55 -4.66 -16.81
CA VAL A 148 21.38 -5.73 -16.27
C VAL A 148 22.86 -5.47 -16.58
N GLU A 149 23.19 -5.16 -17.83
CA GLU A 149 24.56 -4.83 -18.27
C GLU A 149 25.12 -3.63 -17.49
N ALA A 150 24.36 -2.53 -17.39
CA ALA A 150 24.78 -1.36 -16.63
C ALA A 150 24.98 -1.65 -15.13
N ALA A 151 24.18 -2.56 -14.55
CA ALA A 151 24.36 -2.99 -13.16
C ALA A 151 25.60 -3.86 -12.97
N GLU A 152 25.93 -4.72 -13.93
CA GLU A 152 27.18 -5.52 -13.91
C GLU A 152 28.42 -4.62 -14.05
N ASP A 153 28.37 -3.64 -14.95
CA ASP A 153 29.42 -2.62 -15.12
C ASP A 153 29.59 -1.78 -13.84
N ALA A 154 28.47 -1.35 -13.25
CA ALA A 154 28.45 -0.63 -11.99
C ALA A 154 29.06 -1.45 -10.84
N ALA A 155 28.72 -2.74 -10.73
CA ALA A 155 29.26 -3.65 -9.72
C ALA A 155 30.78 -3.81 -9.87
N THR A 156 31.27 -3.93 -11.12
CA THR A 156 32.71 -3.98 -11.41
C THR A 156 33.40 -2.69 -10.96
N GLY A 157 32.75 -1.53 -11.15
CA GLY A 157 33.27 -0.23 -10.74
C GLY A 157 33.27 0.01 -9.22
N LEU A 158 32.34 -0.60 -8.47
CA LEU A 158 32.23 -0.44 -7.00
C LEU A 158 33.30 -1.23 -6.23
N GLY A 159 34.00 -2.16 -6.90
CA GLY A 159 35.10 -2.94 -6.31
C GLY A 159 34.63 -4.16 -5.52
N THR A 160 35.56 -4.80 -4.79
CA THR A 160 35.33 -6.10 -4.13
C THR A 160 35.06 -6.00 -2.63
N ALA A 161 34.54 -4.87 -2.16
CA ALA A 161 34.19 -4.72 -0.75
C ALA A 161 33.08 -5.72 -0.36
N PRO A 162 33.01 -6.17 0.92
CA PRO A 162 31.99 -7.13 1.36
C PRO A 162 30.54 -6.66 1.21
N ASP A 163 30.33 -5.34 1.12
CA ASP A 163 29.04 -4.71 0.85
C ASP A 163 29.27 -3.48 -0.04
N PRO A 164 29.32 -3.65 -1.37
CA PRO A 164 29.60 -2.57 -2.31
C PRO A 164 28.46 -1.53 -2.37
N PHE A 165 27.30 -1.83 -1.79
CA PHE A 165 26.11 -0.97 -1.81
C PHE A 165 25.93 -0.13 -0.53
N ARG A 166 26.68 -0.44 0.52
CA ARG A 166 26.65 0.30 1.79
C ARG A 166 26.82 1.81 1.62
N ASP A 167 27.67 2.18 0.68
CA ASP A 167 28.09 3.54 0.40
C ASP A 167 27.51 4.03 -0.94
N VAL A 168 26.29 3.61 -1.25
CA VAL A 168 25.54 4.06 -2.44
C VAL A 168 24.26 4.78 -2.00
N ARG A 169 24.04 5.98 -2.54
CA ARG A 169 22.80 6.73 -2.39
C ARG A 169 22.05 6.69 -3.71
N VAL A 170 20.75 6.41 -3.65
CA VAL A 170 19.90 6.53 -4.84
C VAL A 170 18.98 7.74 -4.74
N ARG A 171 18.91 8.52 -5.81
CA ARG A 171 18.01 9.65 -5.96
C ARG A 171 17.07 9.40 -7.13
N VAL A 172 15.77 9.60 -6.90
CA VAL A 172 14.76 9.58 -7.96
C VAL A 172 14.34 11.02 -8.27
N SER A 173 14.40 11.41 -9.54
CA SER A 173 13.83 12.66 -10.04
C SER A 173 12.77 12.34 -11.10
N SER A 174 11.56 12.88 -10.92
CA SER A 174 10.54 12.81 -11.96
C SER A 174 10.82 13.89 -13.01
N THR A 175 10.81 13.50 -14.28
CA THR A 175 10.89 14.43 -15.41
C THR A 175 9.49 14.91 -15.78
N ASP A 176 8.52 14.00 -15.79
CA ASP A 176 7.10 14.26 -16.03
C ASP A 176 6.23 13.15 -15.40
N ALA A 177 4.91 13.20 -15.64
CA ALA A 177 3.94 12.25 -15.09
C ALA A 177 4.17 10.78 -15.52
N GLY A 178 4.88 10.54 -16.62
CA GLY A 178 5.17 9.21 -17.17
C GLY A 178 6.65 8.85 -17.25
N ARG A 179 7.56 9.71 -16.80
CA ARG A 179 9.01 9.49 -16.83
C ARG A 179 9.70 9.93 -15.56
N ALA A 180 10.63 9.10 -15.10
CA ALA A 180 11.49 9.40 -13.98
C ALA A 180 12.89 8.83 -14.24
N THR A 181 13.88 9.44 -13.61
CA THR A 181 15.27 8.98 -13.65
C THR A 181 15.68 8.62 -12.24
N ALA A 182 16.25 7.43 -12.05
CA ALA A 182 16.88 7.04 -10.80
C ALA A 182 18.40 7.05 -10.99
N VAL A 183 19.11 7.83 -10.17
CA VAL A 183 20.57 7.94 -10.21
C VAL A 183 21.13 7.36 -8.92
N ALA A 184 21.95 6.33 -9.04
CA ALA A 184 22.75 5.77 -7.96
C ALA A 184 24.13 6.44 -7.96
N GLU A 185 24.47 7.05 -6.83
CA GLU A 185 25.73 7.75 -6.59
C GLU A 185 26.52 7.00 -5.53
N ALA A 186 27.81 6.74 -5.78
CA ALA A 186 28.73 6.34 -4.73
C ALA A 186 28.93 7.56 -3.83
N ILE A 187 28.85 7.34 -2.52
CA ILE A 187 28.99 8.39 -1.51
C ILE A 187 30.08 8.02 -0.52
N HIS A 188 30.65 9.03 0.11
CA HIS A 188 31.36 8.86 1.37
C HIS A 188 30.76 9.79 2.43
N TYR A 189 31.05 9.50 3.70
CA TYR A 189 30.55 10.32 4.81
C TYR A 189 31.61 11.30 5.28
N GLU A 190 31.31 12.59 5.16
CA GLU A 190 32.11 13.65 5.76
C GLU A 190 31.53 14.08 7.10
N ARG A 191 32.39 14.29 8.09
CA ARG A 191 31.98 14.95 9.34
C ARG A 191 31.98 16.46 9.13
N ARG A 192 30.81 17.09 9.20
CA ARG A 192 30.66 18.55 9.11
C ARG A 192 30.34 19.14 10.46
N GLU A 193 30.89 20.32 10.74
CA GLU A 193 30.47 21.09 11.90
C GLU A 193 29.01 21.50 11.74
N SER A 194 28.20 21.22 12.76
CA SER A 194 26.81 21.61 12.80
C SER A 194 26.49 22.33 14.10
N ARG A 195 25.38 23.07 14.14
CA ARG A 195 24.90 23.71 15.36
C ARG A 195 23.49 23.25 15.66
N PHE A 196 23.30 22.57 16.79
CA PHE A 196 21.96 22.25 17.27
C PHE A 196 21.36 23.50 17.93
N LEU A 197 20.18 23.91 17.43
CA LEU A 197 19.49 25.14 17.87
C LEU A 197 20.36 26.40 17.81
N TRP A 198 21.34 26.47 16.90
CA TRP A 198 22.30 27.59 16.75
C TRP A 198 23.27 27.83 17.91
N VAL A 199 23.11 27.18 19.05
CA VAL A 199 23.89 27.45 20.27
C VAL A 199 24.83 26.30 20.64
N PHE A 200 24.46 25.05 20.36
CA PHE A 200 25.26 23.90 20.76
C PHE A 200 26.13 23.42 19.61
N PRO A 201 27.47 23.45 19.73
CA PRO A 201 28.35 22.90 18.73
C PRO A 201 28.14 21.39 18.66
N GLY A 202 27.96 20.91 17.43
CA GLY A 202 27.78 19.51 17.10
C GLY A 202 28.62 19.15 15.88
N SER A 203 28.59 17.88 15.55
CA SER A 203 29.06 17.42 14.26
C SER A 203 28.06 16.41 13.71
N GLU A 204 27.81 16.50 12.42
CA GLU A 204 26.93 15.59 11.70
C GLU A 204 27.73 14.85 10.62
N LEU A 205 27.34 13.61 10.34
CA LEU A 205 27.85 12.86 9.20
C LEU A 205 26.94 13.15 8.01
N VAL A 206 27.51 13.74 6.97
CA VAL A 206 26.79 14.10 5.74
C VAL A 206 27.28 13.21 4.61
N PRO A 207 26.37 12.56 3.86
CA PRO A 207 26.75 11.84 2.66
C PRO A 207 27.14 12.83 1.55
N VAL A 208 28.32 12.64 0.98
CA VAL A 208 28.86 13.43 -0.14
C VAL A 208 29.00 12.52 -1.34
N ALA A 209 28.41 12.91 -2.47
CA ALA A 209 28.48 12.14 -3.70
C ALA A 209 29.86 12.27 -4.35
N ASP A 210 30.47 11.13 -4.63
CA ASP A 210 31.75 11.02 -5.31
C ASP A 210 31.57 10.94 -6.82
N ARG A 211 30.74 9.99 -7.26
CA ARG A 211 30.47 9.75 -8.69
C ARG A 211 29.14 9.04 -8.89
N GLU A 212 28.53 9.28 -10.04
CA GLU A 212 27.43 8.48 -10.54
C GLU A 212 27.94 7.08 -10.89
N VAL A 213 27.18 6.06 -10.50
CA VAL A 213 27.52 4.65 -10.69
C VAL A 213 26.54 3.98 -11.64
N LEU A 214 25.27 4.36 -11.57
CA LEU A 214 24.21 3.82 -12.41
C LEU A 214 23.11 4.85 -12.58
N THR A 215 22.64 5.05 -13.79
CA THR A 215 21.42 5.79 -14.09
C THR A 215 20.40 4.87 -14.72
N LEU A 216 19.20 4.79 -14.14
CA LEU A 216 18.07 4.06 -14.68
C LEU A 216 17.02 5.03 -15.22
N ASP A 217 16.55 4.75 -16.42
CA ASP A 217 15.39 5.42 -17.00
C ASP A 217 14.14 4.62 -16.65
N LEU A 218 13.19 5.27 -16.00
CA LEU A 218 11.92 4.69 -15.56
C LEU A 218 10.79 5.30 -16.39
N VAL A 219 9.90 4.44 -16.90
CA VAL A 219 8.75 4.86 -17.69
C VAL A 219 7.46 4.29 -17.11
N ALA A 220 6.42 5.11 -17.11
CA ALA A 220 5.07 4.69 -16.81
C ALA A 220 4.40 4.22 -18.10
N ARG A 221 4.05 2.95 -18.18
CA ARG A 221 3.28 2.37 -19.30
C ARG A 221 1.82 2.18 -18.90
N PRO A 222 0.87 2.40 -19.82
CA PRO A 222 -0.53 2.08 -19.56
C PRO A 222 -0.70 0.63 -19.11
N ALA A 223 -1.51 0.45 -18.09
CA ALA A 223 -1.87 -0.84 -17.54
C ALA A 223 -3.03 -1.44 -18.32
N GLU A 224 -2.81 -2.55 -19.01
CA GLU A 224 -3.90 -3.31 -19.62
C GLU A 224 -4.48 -4.33 -18.62
N LEU A 225 -5.81 -4.36 -18.48
CA LEU A 225 -6.47 -5.43 -17.74
C LEU A 225 -6.36 -6.78 -18.47
N PRO A 226 -6.43 -7.91 -17.76
CA PRO A 226 -6.69 -9.20 -18.39
C PRO A 226 -7.97 -9.13 -19.23
N GLY A 227 -7.84 -9.13 -20.56
CA GLY A 227 -8.95 -8.92 -21.50
C GLY A 227 -8.95 -7.57 -22.26
N GLY A 228 -7.92 -6.74 -22.12
CA GLY A 228 -7.65 -5.60 -23.02
C GLY A 228 -8.39 -4.28 -22.69
N GLY A 229 -8.90 -4.11 -21.47
CA GLY A 229 -9.55 -2.87 -21.03
C GLY A 229 -8.56 -1.86 -20.45
N ASP A 230 -8.73 -0.57 -20.77
CA ASP A 230 -8.00 0.57 -20.17
C ASP A 230 -8.75 1.10 -18.94
N ILE A 231 -8.01 1.32 -17.84
CA ILE A 231 -8.52 1.85 -16.57
C ILE A 231 -7.79 3.12 -16.12
N GLY A 232 -6.90 3.68 -16.94
CA GLY A 232 -6.10 4.87 -16.60
C GLY A 232 -5.04 4.63 -15.53
N ALA A 233 -4.74 3.37 -15.20
CA ALA A 233 -3.63 3.00 -14.32
C ALA A 233 -2.33 2.89 -15.12
N VAL A 234 -1.19 3.08 -14.45
CA VAL A 234 0.14 2.98 -15.08
C VAL A 234 1.04 2.04 -14.29
N ARG A 235 1.87 1.29 -15.02
CA ARG A 235 2.94 0.47 -14.46
C ARG A 235 4.27 1.16 -14.71
N TRP A 236 5.04 1.38 -13.65
CA TRP A 236 6.41 1.83 -13.80
C TRP A 236 7.31 0.63 -14.11
N GLU A 237 8.17 0.80 -15.09
CA GLU A 237 9.14 -0.19 -15.54
C GLU A 237 10.48 0.50 -15.79
N VAL A 238 11.58 -0.25 -15.64
CA VAL A 238 12.88 0.21 -16.15
C VAL A 238 12.81 0.13 -17.68
N ALA A 239 13.08 1.23 -18.36
CA ALA A 239 13.12 1.29 -19.83
C ALA A 239 14.55 1.11 -20.36
N GLY A 240 15.54 1.53 -19.60
CA GLY A 240 16.94 1.52 -19.97
C GLY A 240 17.83 1.93 -18.82
N ALA A 241 19.13 1.85 -19.06
CA ALA A 241 20.14 2.28 -18.12
C ALA A 241 21.39 2.77 -18.83
N ARG A 242 22.20 3.54 -18.10
CA ARG A 242 23.51 4.03 -18.52
C ARG A 242 24.42 4.28 -17.32
#